data_AF-A0A2M6XVW7-F1
#
_entry.id   AF-A0A2M6XVW7-F1
#
_cell.length_a   1.000
_cell.length_b   1.000
_cell.length_c   1.000
_cell.angle_alpha   90.00
_cell.angle_beta   90.00
_cell.angle_gamma   90.00
#
_symmetry.space_group_name_H-M   'P 1'
#
loop_
_entity.id
_entity.type
_entity.pdbx_description
1 polymer ?
#
loop_
_entity_poly.entity_id
_entity_poly.type
_entity_poly.pdbx_seq_one_letter_code
_entity_poly.pdbx_strand_id
1 'polypeptide(L)'
;MWYALNNLRVLRVAPVNAVFQRQLFFTGVEALSIVAVFALLVGALVITQTTALAGPDSTLAVKILIWTVVREVGPLFAAIIIIARSSAAIASELALMKIRGELLSLERMGISPQDYL
;
A
#
# COMPACT_ATOMS: atom_id res chain seq x y z
N MET A 1 -11.57 1.05 -6.18
CA MET A 1 -11.17 2.45 -5.85
C MET A 1 -11.66 3.50 -6.85
N TRP A 2 -11.48 3.33 -8.17
CA TRP A 2 -12.00 4.27 -9.19
C TRP A 2 -13.54 4.42 -9.15
N TYR A 3 -14.25 3.32 -8.89
CA TYR A 3 -15.72 3.31 -8.77
C TYR A 3 -16.22 4.06 -7.51
N ALA A 4 -15.57 3.85 -6.36
CA ALA A 4 -15.89 4.54 -5.10
C ALA A 4 -15.63 6.07 -5.15
N LEU A 5 -14.60 6.50 -5.88
CA LEU A 5 -14.31 7.92 -6.12
C LEU A 5 -15.40 8.61 -6.95
N ASN A 6 -16.04 7.90 -7.87
CA ASN A 6 -17.11 8.44 -8.71
C ASN A 6 -18.48 8.39 -8.00
N ASN A 7 -18.65 7.50 -7.02
CA ASN A 7 -19.90 7.29 -6.26
C ASN A 7 -19.72 7.58 -4.76
N LEU A 8 -19.34 8.82 -4.42
CA LEU A 8 -19.17 9.33 -3.04
C LEU A 8 -20.40 9.13 -2.13
N ARG A 9 -21.59 8.88 -2.68
CA ARG A 9 -22.81 8.57 -1.91
C ARG A 9 -22.76 7.20 -1.21
N VAL A 10 -21.97 6.25 -1.71
CA VAL A 10 -21.82 4.89 -1.16
C VAL A 10 -21.00 4.87 0.14
N LEU A 11 -20.12 5.86 0.34
CA LEU A 11 -19.38 6.05 1.61
C LEU A 11 -20.26 6.46 2.80
N ARG A 12 -21.52 6.83 2.56
CA ARG A 12 -22.46 7.23 3.63
C ARG A 12 -23.06 6.04 4.38
N VAL A 13 -22.86 4.82 3.87
CA VAL A 13 -23.36 3.58 4.48
C VAL A 13 -22.39 3.18 5.60
N ALA A 14 -22.85 3.17 6.86
CA ALA A 14 -22.04 2.95 8.06
C ALA A 14 -21.03 1.76 7.99
N PRO A 15 -21.41 0.56 7.49
CA PRO A 15 -20.46 -0.55 7.33
C PRO A 15 -19.32 -0.26 6.35
N VAL A 16 -19.57 0.46 5.25
CA VAL A 16 -18.55 0.76 4.22
C VAL A 16 -17.49 1.73 4.77
N ASN A 17 -17.91 2.75 5.54
CA ASN A 17 -16.99 3.71 6.14
C ASN A 17 -16.10 3.06 7.22
N ALA A 18 -16.65 2.14 8.02
CA ALA A 18 -15.87 1.43 9.03
C ALA A 18 -14.77 0.53 8.44
N VAL A 19 -15.07 -0.18 7.35
CA VAL A 19 -14.08 -1.01 6.62
C VAL A 19 -13.03 -0.13 5.96
N PHE A 20 -13.44 0.97 5.33
CA PHE A 20 -12.52 1.92 4.69
C PHE A 20 -11.53 2.53 5.69
N GLN A 21 -12.00 3.00 6.84
CA GLN A 21 -11.13 3.55 7.89
C GLN A 21 -10.16 2.50 8.44
N ARG A 22 -10.62 1.25 8.61
CA ARG A 22 -9.79 0.16 9.09
C ARG A 22 -8.71 -0.22 8.07
N GLN A 23 -9.06 -0.30 6.78
CA GLN A 23 -8.08 -0.54 5.71
C GLN A 23 -7.08 0.61 5.60
N LEU A 24 -7.53 1.87 5.68
CA LEU A 24 -6.63 3.03 5.66
C LEU A 24 -5.61 2.99 6.81
N PHE A 25 -6.07 2.67 8.03
CA PHE A 25 -5.20 2.58 9.20
C PHE A 25 -4.21 1.41 9.10
N PHE A 26 -4.67 0.23 8.69
CA PHE A 26 -3.84 -0.97 8.58
C PHE A 26 -2.83 -0.85 7.43
N THR A 27 -3.27 -0.35 6.27
CA THR A 27 -2.40 -0.14 5.09
C THR A 27 -1.44 1.02 5.29
N GLY A 28 -1.83 2.09 6.00
CA GLY A 28 -0.99 3.27 6.22
C GLY A 28 -0.02 3.13 7.39
N VAL A 29 -0.55 2.92 8.60
CA VAL A 29 0.25 2.99 9.84
C VAL A 29 1.12 1.76 10.03
N GLU A 30 0.60 0.57 9.72
CA GLU A 30 1.33 -0.67 9.94
C GLU A 30 2.45 -0.86 8.91
N ALA A 31 2.21 -0.43 7.66
CA ALA A 31 3.22 -0.44 6.60
C ALA A 31 4.39 0.50 6.89
N LEU A 32 4.17 1.56 7.68
CA LEU A 32 5.19 2.57 7.98
C LEU A 32 6.40 1.98 8.71
N SER A 33 6.16 1.02 9.61
CA SER A 33 7.24 0.31 10.35
C SER A 33 8.17 -0.47 9.42
N ILE A 34 7.59 -1.23 8.48
CA ILE A 34 8.33 -2.06 7.52
C ILE A 34 9.06 -1.17 6.51
N VAL A 35 8.39 -0.13 6.00
CA VAL A 35 8.98 0.83 5.07
C VAL A 35 10.16 1.57 5.71
N ALA A 36 10.07 1.95 6.99
CA ALA A 36 11.16 2.62 7.70
C ALA A 36 12.41 1.73 7.83
N VAL A 37 12.23 0.46 8.19
CA VAL A 37 13.35 -0.51 8.26
C VAL A 37 13.98 -0.71 6.89
N PHE A 38 13.17 -0.88 5.85
CA PHE A 38 13.66 -1.02 4.47
C PHE A 38 14.41 0.22 3.99
N ALA A 39 13.88 1.42 4.25
CA ALA A 39 14.51 2.68 3.87
C ALA A 39 15.89 2.85 4.54
N LEU A 40 16.03 2.44 5.80
CA LEU A 40 17.31 2.45 6.51
C LEU A 40 18.33 1.50 5.89
N LEU A 41 17.94 0.26 5.63
CA LEU A 41 18.83 -0.76 5.07
C LEU A 41 19.27 -0.39 3.64
N VAL A 42 18.33 0.01 2.79
CA VAL A 42 18.61 0.42 1.42
C VAL A 42 19.43 1.70 1.40
N GLY A 43 19.12 2.68 2.26
CA GLY A 43 19.89 3.91 2.38
C GLY A 43 21.36 3.64 2.75
N ALA A 44 21.61 2.81 3.76
CA ALA A 44 22.95 2.42 4.18
C ALA A 44 23.72 1.69 3.06
N LEU A 45 23.06 0.76 2.35
CA LEU A 45 23.64 0.03 1.23
C LEU A 45 24.03 0.94 0.06
N VAL A 46 23.17 1.90 -0.29
CA VAL A 46 23.44 2.78 -1.43
C VAL A 46 24.54 3.78 -1.07
N ILE A 47 24.60 4.28 0.17
CA ILE A 47 25.71 5.13 0.61
C ILE A 47 27.04 4.40 0.45
N THR A 48 27.17 3.17 0.97
CA THR A 48 28.44 2.43 0.91
C THR A 48 28.86 2.11 -0.53
N GLN A 49 27.91 1.72 -1.39
CA GLN A 49 28.20 1.49 -2.81
C GLN A 49 28.57 2.77 -3.56
N THR A 50 27.88 3.88 -3.28
CA THR A 50 28.15 5.14 -3.96
C THR A 50 29.50 5.71 -3.54
N THR A 51 29.88 5.59 -2.26
CA THR A 51 31.23 5.98 -1.79
C THR A 51 32.33 5.12 -2.41
N ALA A 52 32.06 3.84 -2.67
CA ALA A 52 33.02 2.96 -3.35
C ALA A 52 33.20 3.30 -4.84
N LEU A 53 32.13 3.77 -5.50
CA LEU A 53 32.13 4.06 -6.94
C LEU A 53 32.55 5.49 -7.30
N ALA A 54 32.23 6.48 -6.47
CA ALA A 54 32.43 7.89 -6.80
C ALA A 54 33.85 8.42 -6.55
N GLY A 55 34.69 7.69 -5.82
CA GLY A 55 36.00 8.22 -5.40
C GLY A 55 35.88 9.51 -4.56
N PRO A 56 36.95 10.31 -4.40
CA PRO A 56 36.97 11.48 -3.51
C PRO A 56 35.92 12.57 -3.80
N ASP A 57 35.33 12.58 -5.00
CA ASP A 57 34.33 13.58 -5.43
C ASP A 57 32.92 13.23 -4.91
N SER A 58 32.68 13.64 -3.67
CA SER A 58 31.45 13.38 -2.90
C SER A 58 30.16 14.03 -3.46
N THR A 59 30.25 15.02 -4.35
CA THR A 59 29.07 15.77 -4.84
C THR A 59 28.23 15.02 -5.88
N LEU A 60 28.88 14.28 -6.80
CA LEU A 60 28.16 13.45 -7.78
C LEU A 60 27.52 12.25 -7.11
N ALA A 61 28.20 11.67 -6.12
CA ALA A 61 27.68 10.60 -5.28
C ALA A 61 26.34 10.97 -4.62
N VAL A 62 26.29 12.13 -3.95
CA VAL A 62 25.08 12.59 -3.26
C VAL A 62 23.94 12.86 -4.24
N LYS A 63 24.23 13.42 -5.43
CA LYS A 63 23.20 13.65 -6.46
C LYS A 63 22.58 12.35 -6.96
N ILE A 64 23.40 11.34 -7.26
CA ILE A 64 22.95 10.03 -7.72
C ILE A 64 22.14 9.32 -6.61
N LEU A 65 22.61 9.39 -5.37
CA LEU A 65 21.90 8.87 -4.21
C LEU A 65 20.49 9.44 -4.11
N ILE A 66 20.35 10.76 -4.15
CA ILE A 66 19.05 11.43 -4.02
C ILE A 66 18.13 11.05 -5.19
N TRP A 67 18.62 11.10 -6.42
CA TRP A 67 17.80 10.78 -7.60
C TRP A 67 17.33 9.32 -7.59
N THR A 68 18.25 8.38 -7.45
CA THR A 68 17.92 6.95 -7.56
C THR A 68 17.14 6.47 -6.34
N VAL A 69 17.55 6.84 -5.12
CA VAL A 69 16.93 6.29 -3.92
C VAL A 69 15.57 6.93 -3.63
N VAL A 70 15.48 8.27 -3.72
CA VAL A 70 14.26 8.98 -3.31
C VAL A 70 13.19 8.94 -4.41
N ARG A 71 13.56 9.01 -5.70
CA ARG A 71 12.56 9.02 -6.78
C ARG A 71 12.23 7.65 -7.35
N GLU A 72 13.16 6.72 -7.38
CA GLU A 72 12.94 5.43 -8.04
C GLU A 72 12.72 4.33 -7.00
N VAL A 73 13.77 4.04 -6.21
CA VAL A 73 13.85 2.85 -5.37
C VAL A 73 12.88 2.92 -4.18
N GLY A 74 12.83 4.06 -3.49
CA GLY A 74 11.95 4.27 -2.34
C GLY A 74 10.47 4.09 -2.69
N PRO A 75 9.93 4.83 -3.69
CA PRO A 75 8.54 4.69 -4.12
C PRO A 75 8.22 3.29 -4.65
N LEU A 76 9.14 2.66 -5.40
CA LEU A 76 8.96 1.31 -5.91
C LEU A 76 8.79 0.29 -4.77
N PHE A 77 9.71 0.28 -3.81
CA PHE A 77 9.63 -0.66 -2.68
C PHE A 77 8.42 -0.37 -1.78
N ALA A 78 8.10 0.90 -1.54
CA ALA A 78 6.90 1.27 -0.78
C ALA A 78 5.63 0.72 -1.45
N ALA A 79 5.49 0.89 -2.77
CA ALA A 79 4.35 0.35 -3.52
C ALA A 79 4.27 -1.18 -3.43
N ILE A 80 5.40 -1.87 -3.62
CA ILE A 80 5.46 -3.34 -3.53
C ILE A 80 5.05 -3.83 -2.15
N ILE A 81 5.57 -3.23 -1.08
CA ILE A 81 5.27 -3.62 0.31
C ILE A 81 3.78 -3.41 0.62
N ILE A 82 3.23 -2.26 0.23
CA ILE A 82 1.82 -1.93 0.42
C ILE A 82 0.91 -2.94 -0.30
N ILE A 83 1.22 -3.26 -1.56
CA ILE A 83 0.45 -4.22 -2.37
C ILE A 83 0.56 -5.63 -1.77
N ALA A 84 1.77 -6.07 -1.40
CA ALA A 84 2.00 -7.40 -0.85
C ALA A 84 1.22 -7.62 0.45
N ARG A 85 1.26 -6.65 1.38
CA ARG A 85 0.54 -6.71 2.66
C ARG A 85 -0.98 -6.68 2.46
N SER A 86 -1.47 -5.80 1.60
CA SER A 86 -2.90 -5.59 1.41
C SER A 86 -3.55 -6.71 0.58
N SER A 87 -2.84 -7.28 -0.39
CA SER A 87 -3.39 -8.34 -1.26
C SER A 87 -3.78 -9.61 -0.49
N ALA A 88 -2.94 -10.06 0.44
CA ALA A 88 -3.23 -11.24 1.27
C ALA A 88 -4.42 -11.02 2.21
N ALA A 89 -4.49 -9.83 2.82
CA ALA A 89 -5.61 -9.46 3.71
C ALA A 89 -6.94 -9.41 2.94
N ILE A 90 -6.97 -8.70 1.80
CA ILE A 90 -8.15 -8.56 0.94
C ILE A 90 -8.59 -9.92 0.40
N ALA A 91 -7.65 -10.75 -0.08
CA ALA A 91 -7.97 -12.09 -0.60
C ALA A 91 -8.57 -13.00 0.48
N SER A 92 -8.06 -12.93 1.72
CA SER A 92 -8.59 -13.70 2.85
C SER A 92 -9.99 -13.23 3.23
N GLU A 93 -10.23 -11.91 3.27
CA GLU A 93 -11.54 -11.33 3.59
C GLU A 93 -12.59 -11.71 2.55
N LEU A 94 -12.28 -11.57 1.25
CA LEU A 94 -13.13 -12.02 0.14
C LEU A 94 -13.42 -13.52 0.20
N ALA A 95 -12.41 -14.35 0.48
CA ALA A 95 -12.58 -15.78 0.63
C ALA A 95 -13.54 -16.11 1.78
N LEU A 96 -13.42 -15.40 2.91
CA LEU A 96 -14.27 -15.60 4.08
C LEU A 96 -15.71 -15.16 3.81
N MET A 97 -15.92 -14.03 3.14
CA MET A 97 -17.24 -13.55 2.72
C MET A 97 -17.93 -14.54 1.77
N LYS A 98 -17.15 -15.18 0.88
CA LYS A 98 -17.66 -16.22 -0.02
C LYS A 98 -18.07 -17.48 0.75
N ILE A 99 -17.27 -17.94 1.71
CA ILE A 99 -17.56 -19.13 2.52
C ILE A 99 -18.79 -18.91 3.42
N ARG A 100 -18.94 -17.70 3.98
CA ARG A 100 -20.07 -17.33 4.84
C ARG A 100 -21.35 -17.00 4.08
N GLY A 101 -21.28 -16.92 2.75
CA GLY A 101 -22.41 -16.54 1.90
C GLY A 101 -22.84 -15.07 2.03
N GLU A 102 -21.98 -14.22 2.60
CA GLU A 102 -22.27 -12.79 2.78
C GLU A 102 -22.46 -12.08 1.43
N LEU A 103 -21.72 -12.48 0.39
CA LEU A 103 -21.90 -12.00 -0.99
C LEU A 103 -23.32 -12.22 -1.52
N LEU A 104 -23.89 -13.42 -1.29
CA LEU A 104 -25.26 -13.75 -1.70
C LEU A 104 -26.30 -13.04 -0.81
N SER A 105 -25.95 -12.78 0.45
CA SER A 105 -26.80 -12.02 1.36
C SER A 105 -26.92 -10.56 0.91
N LEU A 106 -25.84 -9.96 0.42
CA LEU A 106 -25.85 -8.61 -0.15
C LEU A 106 -26.73 -8.53 -1.40
N GLU A 107 -26.63 -9.51 -2.32
CA GLU A 107 -27.49 -9.59 -3.50
C GLU A 107 -28.98 -9.70 -3.13
N ARG A 108 -29.31 -10.49 -2.10
CA ARG A 108 -30.69 -10.63 -1.59
C ARG A 108 -31.22 -9.37 -0.93
N MET A 109 -30.34 -8.51 -0.41
CA MET A 109 -30.70 -7.20 0.13
C MET A 109 -30.82 -6.12 -0.98
N GLY A 110 -30.62 -6.48 -2.24
CA GLY A 110 -30.67 -5.55 -3.38
C GLY A 110 -29.43 -4.66 -3.50
N ILE A 111 -28.33 -5.02 -2.81
CA ILE A 111 -27.07 -4.30 -2.87
C ILE A 111 -26.14 -5.06 -3.82
N SER A 112 -25.63 -4.39 -4.85
CA SER A 112 -24.69 -5.01 -5.77
C SER A 112 -23.38 -5.32 -5.04
N PRO A 113 -22.87 -6.56 -5.07
CA PRO A 113 -21.57 -6.91 -4.47
C PRO A 113 -20.41 -6.08 -5.02
N GLN A 114 -20.57 -5.52 -6.22
CA GLN A 114 -19.60 -4.65 -6.87
C GLN A 114 -19.47 -3.28 -6.18
N ASP A 115 -20.48 -2.86 -5.42
CA ASP A 115 -20.43 -1.62 -4.63
C ASP A 115 -19.65 -1.79 -3.32
N TYR A 116 -19.41 -3.03 -2.90
CA TYR A 116 -18.76 -3.37 -1.62
C TYR A 116 -17.27 -3.76 -1.77
N LEU A 117 -16.80 -4.06 -2.99
CA LEU A 117 -15.44 -4.50 -3.33
C LEU A 117 -14.61 -3.37 -3.98
#